data_AF-A0A0D3AQ21-F1
#
_entry.id   AF-A0A0D3AQ21-F1
#
_cell.length_a   1.000
_cell.length_b   1.000
_cell.length_c   1.000
_cell.angle_alpha   90.00
_cell.angle_beta   90.00
_cell.angle_gamma   90.00
#
_symmetry.space_group_name_H-M   'P 1'
#
loop_
_entity.id
_entity.type
_entity.pdbx_description
1 polymer ?
#
loop_
_entity_poly.entity_id
_entity_poly.type
_entity_poly.pdbx_seq_one_letter_code
_entity_poly.pdbx_strand_id
1 'polypeptide(L)'
;MTIETKQIIWEDEHVGIFLELLDIELAKIRYRQKLPKEVGRERICKEFLEKIDIHLSWEPFKSKYNILRNMYGLYKWLKYFTGVSADNNTGLIEMDSEWKFNMQKRSMKHF
;
A
#
# COMPACT_ATOMS: atom_id res chain seq x y z
N MET A 1 -27.06 4.07 21.53
CA MET A 1 -26.14 5.04 20.89
C MET A 1 -25.48 4.34 19.72
N THR A 2 -26.02 4.52 18.51
CA THR A 2 -25.38 4.08 17.27
C THR A 2 -24.25 5.06 16.97
N ILE A 3 -23.00 4.60 17.08
CA ILE A 3 -21.84 5.36 16.63
C ILE A 3 -21.93 5.34 15.10
N GLU A 4 -22.38 6.44 14.50
CA GLU A 4 -22.25 6.63 13.05
C GLU A 4 -20.76 6.54 12.72
N THR A 5 -20.36 5.49 12.02
CA THR A 5 -19.02 5.40 11.46
C THR A 5 -18.91 6.48 10.39
N LYS A 6 -18.46 7.68 10.78
CA LYS A 6 -18.04 8.70 9.82
C LYS A 6 -17.11 8.04 8.83
N GLN A 7 -17.55 7.97 7.58
CA GLN A 7 -16.77 7.41 6.50
C GLN A 7 -15.67 8.43 6.18
N ILE A 8 -14.43 8.15 6.60
CA ILE A 8 -13.31 9.04 6.31
C ILE A 8 -13.09 9.12 4.80
N ILE A 9 -12.89 10.35 4.32
CA ILE A 9 -12.31 10.62 3.01
C ILE A 9 -10.79 10.60 3.18
N TRP A 10 -10.15 9.63 2.52
CA TRP A 10 -8.70 9.46 2.58
C TRP A 10 -8.03 10.34 1.52
N GLU A 11 -7.60 11.53 1.92
CA GLU A 11 -6.75 12.40 1.13
C GLU A 11 -5.30 11.87 1.12
N ASP A 12 -4.49 12.31 0.15
CA ASP A 12 -3.13 11.81 -0.02
C ASP A 12 -2.26 12.06 1.22
N GLU A 13 -2.44 13.20 1.90
CA GLU A 13 -1.77 13.51 3.17
C GLU A 13 -2.16 12.51 4.28
N HIS A 14 -3.45 12.20 4.42
CA HIS A 14 -3.94 11.20 5.38
C HIS A 14 -3.31 9.84 5.10
N VAL A 15 -3.20 9.46 3.82
CA VAL A 15 -2.60 8.20 3.40
C VAL A 15 -1.10 8.18 3.71
N GLY A 16 -0.38 9.26 3.42
CA GLY A 16 1.04 9.40 3.72
C GLY A 16 1.31 9.22 5.21
N ILE A 17 0.62 9.97 6.06
CA ILE A 17 0.77 9.89 7.52
C ILE A 17 0.44 8.50 8.03
N PHE A 18 -0.65 7.89 7.55
CA PHE A 18 -0.99 6.51 7.93
C PHE A 18 0.13 5.52 7.57
N LEU A 19 0.67 5.59 6.35
CA LEU A 19 1.71 4.68 5.89
C LEU A 19 3.02 4.86 6.67
N GLU A 20 3.38 6.09 7.04
CA GLU A 20 4.53 6.36 7.91
C GLU A 20 4.36 5.73 9.30
N LEU A 21 3.21 5.97 9.95
CA LEU A 21 2.91 5.40 11.27
C LEU A 21 2.88 3.86 11.21
N LEU A 22 2.33 3.30 10.13
CA LEU A 22 2.32 1.87 9.89
C LEU A 22 3.74 1.31 9.74
N ASP A 23 4.60 1.97 8.98
CA ASP A 23 5.99 1.56 8.78
C ASP A 23 6.78 1.56 10.08
N ILE A 24 6.64 2.61 10.90
CA ILE A 24 7.27 2.73 12.22
C ILE A 24 6.88 1.55 13.12
N GLU A 25 5.60 1.20 13.21
CA GLU A 25 5.15 0.08 14.04
C GLU A 25 5.55 -1.30 13.49
N LEU A 26 5.60 -1.45 12.15
CA LEU A 26 6.08 -2.68 11.52
C LEU A 26 7.59 -2.86 11.69
N ALA A 27 8.38 -1.78 11.67
CA ALA A 27 9.81 -1.79 11.92
C ALA A 27 10.14 -2.32 13.32
N LYS A 28 9.33 -1.96 14.34
CA LYS A 28 9.47 -2.47 15.72
C LYS A 28 9.37 -4.00 15.82
N ILE A 29 8.62 -4.63 14.91
CA ILE A 29 8.51 -6.09 14.81
C ILE A 29 9.34 -6.68 13.65
N ARG A 30 10.29 -5.91 13.11
CA ARG A 30 11.15 -6.28 11.99
C ARG A 30 10.37 -6.83 10.80
N TYR A 31 9.20 -6.24 10.53
CA TYR A 31 8.31 -6.63 9.42
C TYR A 31 7.91 -8.11 9.40
N ARG A 32 7.98 -8.81 10.55
CA ARG A 32 7.61 -10.23 10.65
C ARG A 32 6.11 -10.48 10.42
N GLN A 33 5.29 -9.42 10.48
CA GLN A 33 3.86 -9.47 10.24
C GLN A 33 3.47 -8.38 9.24
N LYS A 34 2.33 -8.57 8.58
CA LYS A 34 1.79 -7.61 7.61
C LYS A 34 1.11 -6.40 8.25
N LEU A 35 0.63 -6.58 9.49
CA LEU A 35 -0.04 -5.55 10.27
C LEU A 35 0.58 -5.52 11.68
N PRO A 36 0.56 -4.36 12.36
CA PRO A 36 0.98 -4.24 13.74
C PRO A 36 0.16 -5.11 14.69
N LYS A 37 0.76 -5.38 15.87
CA LYS A 37 0.07 -5.93 17.03
C LYS A 37 -0.92 -4.91 17.59
N GLU A 38 -1.83 -5.36 18.44
CA GLU A 38 -2.89 -4.53 19.06
C GLU A 38 -2.36 -3.22 19.65
N VAL A 39 -1.33 -3.27 20.50
CA VAL A 39 -0.68 -2.08 21.07
C VAL A 39 -0.16 -1.12 19.98
N GLY A 40 0.36 -1.64 18.87
CA GLY A 40 0.81 -0.79 17.76
C GLY A 40 -0.36 -0.16 17.01
N ARG A 41 -1.48 -0.88 16.87
CA ARG A 41 -2.71 -0.34 16.25
C ARG A 41 -3.29 0.80 17.07
N GLU A 42 -3.32 0.65 18.39
CA GLU A 42 -3.78 1.70 19.31
C GLU A 42 -2.91 2.95 19.21
N ARG A 43 -1.58 2.79 19.13
CA ARG A 43 -0.64 3.89 18.92
C ARG A 43 -0.87 4.61 17.59
N ILE A 44 -1.07 3.86 16.50
CA ILE A 44 -1.40 4.45 15.20
C ILE A 44 -2.67 5.28 15.29
N CYS A 45 -3.76 4.74 15.86
CA CYS A 45 -5.00 5.50 16.00
C CYS A 45 -4.81 6.79 16.81
N LYS A 46 -4.03 6.72 17.90
CA LYS A 46 -3.74 7.87 18.77
C LYS A 46 -2.90 8.92 18.05
N GLU A 47 -1.78 8.53 17.47
CA GLU A 47 -0.86 9.47 16.79
C GLU A 47 -1.49 10.07 15.52
N PHE A 48 -2.33 9.30 14.83
CA PHE A 48 -3.10 9.82 13.69
C PHE A 48 -4.11 10.89 14.12
N LEU A 49 -4.83 10.67 15.22
CA LEU A 49 -5.72 11.67 15.81
C LEU A 49 -4.94 12.94 16.20
N GLU A 50 -3.78 12.80 16.84
CA GLU A 50 -2.95 13.95 17.23
C GLU A 50 -2.46 14.78 16.04
N LYS A 51 -2.21 14.15 14.87
CA LYS A 51 -1.73 14.82 13.66
C LYS A 51 -2.84 15.46 12.81
N ILE A 52 -3.99 14.79 12.70
CA ILE A 52 -5.03 15.12 11.70
C ILE A 52 -6.35 15.57 12.37
N ASP A 53 -6.46 15.47 13.69
CA ASP A 53 -7.67 15.78 14.48
C ASP A 53 -8.91 14.98 14.03
N ILE A 54 -8.69 13.79 13.48
CA ILE A 54 -9.77 12.85 13.08
C ILE A 54 -9.69 11.59 13.94
N HIS A 55 -10.74 11.37 14.73
CA HIS A 55 -10.85 10.19 15.58
C HIS A 55 -11.35 8.97 14.78
N LEU A 56 -10.52 7.94 14.69
CA LEU A 56 -10.85 6.68 14.01
C LEU A 56 -10.50 5.47 14.88
N SER A 57 -11.31 4.42 14.77
CA SER A 57 -10.94 3.09 15.23
C SER A 57 -9.99 2.40 14.22
N TRP A 58 -9.46 1.23 14.57
CA TRP A 58 -8.50 0.51 13.72
C TRP A 58 -9.07 0.03 12.37
N GLU A 59 -10.35 -0.33 12.30
CA GLU A 59 -10.93 -0.97 11.11
C GLU A 59 -10.86 -0.10 9.83
N PRO A 60 -11.13 1.22 9.86
CA PRO A 60 -10.86 2.11 8.73
C PRO A 60 -9.43 2.03 8.17
N PHE A 61 -8.41 2.04 9.04
CA PHE A 61 -7.00 1.93 8.65
C PHE A 61 -6.70 0.60 7.98
N LYS A 62 -7.19 -0.50 8.58
CA LYS A 62 -7.03 -1.85 8.02
C LYS A 62 -7.71 -2.00 6.66
N SER A 63 -8.91 -1.44 6.51
CA SER A 63 -9.62 -1.41 5.24
C SER A 63 -8.81 -0.66 4.17
N LYS A 64 -8.29 0.53 4.51
CA LYS A 64 -7.43 1.32 3.61
C LYS A 64 -6.15 0.58 3.25
N TYR A 65 -5.48 -0.07 4.21
CA TYR A 65 -4.30 -0.91 3.94
C TYR A 65 -4.61 -2.01 2.93
N ASN A 66 -5.73 -2.73 3.08
CA ASN A 66 -6.10 -3.81 2.16
C ASN A 66 -6.32 -3.28 0.74
N ILE A 67 -6.96 -2.12 0.59
CA ILE A 67 -7.16 -1.48 -0.71
C ILE A 67 -5.80 -1.13 -1.35
N LEU A 68 -4.93 -0.44 -0.60
CA LEU A 68 -3.60 -0.04 -1.09
C LEU A 68 -2.75 -1.26 -1.48
N ARG A 69 -2.77 -2.31 -0.66
CA ARG A 69 -2.07 -3.57 -0.93
C ARG A 69 -2.57 -4.23 -2.22
N ASN A 70 -3.88 -4.25 -2.44
CA ASN A 70 -4.46 -4.84 -3.65
C ASN A 70 -4.10 -4.01 -4.89
N MET A 71 -4.19 -2.69 -4.81
CA MET A 71 -3.77 -1.79 -5.89
C MET A 71 -2.29 -2.00 -6.26
N TYR A 72 -1.42 -2.08 -5.26
CA TYR A 72 0.00 -2.35 -5.48
C TYR A 72 0.26 -3.74 -6.07
N GLY A 73 -0.52 -4.76 -5.66
CA GLY A 73 -0.48 -6.08 -6.25
C GLY A 73 -0.85 -6.09 -7.73
N LEU A 74 -1.93 -5.38 -8.09
CA LEU A 74 -2.35 -5.20 -9.48
C LEU A 74 -1.30 -4.46 -10.30
N TYR A 75 -0.72 -3.39 -9.75
CA TYR A 75 0.39 -2.67 -10.39
C TYR A 75 1.58 -3.59 -10.68
N LYS A 76 2.01 -4.40 -9.71
CA LYS A 76 3.09 -5.39 -9.95
C LYS A 76 2.76 -6.39 -11.04
N TRP A 77 1.52 -6.88 -11.05
CA TRP A 77 1.08 -7.84 -12.05
C TRP A 77 1.05 -7.21 -13.45
N LEU A 78 0.54 -5.99 -13.57
CA LEU A 78 0.56 -5.23 -14.82
C LEU A 78 1.99 -4.98 -15.29
N LYS A 79 2.87 -4.48 -14.42
CA LYS A 79 4.30 -4.29 -14.73
C LYS A 79 4.95 -5.57 -15.24
N TYR A 80 4.67 -6.70 -14.60
CA TYR A 80 5.18 -8.00 -15.05
C TYR A 80 4.63 -8.41 -16.42
N PHE A 81 3.33 -8.19 -16.65
CA PHE A 81 2.67 -8.63 -17.87
C PHE A 81 2.96 -7.73 -19.08
N THR A 82 3.20 -6.44 -18.88
CA THR A 82 3.40 -5.49 -19.99
C THR A 82 4.86 -5.06 -20.14
N GLY A 83 5.70 -5.27 -19.13
CA GLY A 83 7.03 -4.68 -19.05
C GLY A 83 7.00 -3.17 -18.85
N VAL A 84 5.81 -2.56 -18.73
CA VAL A 84 5.63 -1.11 -18.63
C VAL A 84 5.63 -0.71 -17.16
N SER A 85 6.49 0.25 -16.80
CA SER A 85 6.44 0.90 -15.50
C SER A 85 6.80 2.37 -15.59
N ALA A 86 6.19 3.18 -14.73
CA ALA A 86 6.69 4.52 -14.48
C ALA A 86 8.07 4.42 -13.79
N ASP A 87 9.05 5.14 -14.29
CA ASP A 87 10.32 5.38 -13.62
C ASP A 87 10.06 6.21 -12.36
N ASN A 88 10.64 5.78 -11.24
CA ASN A 88 10.35 6.35 -9.92
C ASN A 88 10.96 7.75 -9.74
N ASN A 89 11.92 8.16 -10.58
CA ASN A 89 12.62 9.44 -10.46
C ASN A 89 12.09 10.49 -11.44
N THR A 90 11.66 10.07 -12.63
CA THR A 90 11.28 10.96 -13.73
C THR A 90 9.78 10.93 -14.03
N GLY A 91 9.05 9.93 -13.53
CA GLY A 91 7.63 9.71 -13.84
C GLY A 91 7.38 9.28 -15.29
N LEU A 92 8.44 9.05 -16.08
CA LEU A 92 8.33 8.60 -17.45
C LEU A 92 7.87 7.15 -17.48
N ILE A 93 6.94 6.84 -18.37
CA ILE A 93 6.50 5.48 -18.62
C ILE A 93 7.56 4.80 -19.48
N GLU A 94 8.34 3.91 -18.89
CA GLU A 94 9.37 3.13 -19.56
C GLU A 94 8.88 1.69 -19.76
N MET A 95 9.34 1.07 -20.85
CA MET A 95 9.10 -0.34 -21.12
C MET A 95 10.42 -1.08 -21.03
N ASP A 96 10.47 -2.11 -20.18
CA ASP A 96 11.65 -2.94 -19.96
C ASP A 96 12.09 -3.58 -21.29
N SER A 97 13.28 -3.19 -21.75
CA SER A 97 13.93 -3.67 -22.97
C SER A 97 14.09 -5.19 -22.99
N GLU A 98 14.34 -5.82 -21.83
CA GLU A 98 14.53 -7.26 -21.68
C GLU A 98 13.19 -8.01 -21.58
N TRP A 99 12.11 -7.34 -21.19
CA TRP A 99 10.78 -7.95 -21.09
C TRP A 99 10.32 -8.54 -22.43
N LYS A 100 10.51 -7.80 -23.54
CA LYS A 100 10.19 -8.27 -24.90
C LYS A 100 10.91 -9.57 -25.28
N PHE A 101 12.20 -9.67 -24.92
CA PHE A 101 13.02 -10.84 -25.23
C PHE A 101 12.65 -12.06 -24.36
N ASN A 102 12.37 -11.82 -23.08
CA ASN A 102 11.96 -12.86 -22.13
C ASN A 102 10.54 -13.42 -22.42
N MET A 103 9.64 -12.60 -22.97
CA MET A 103 8.31 -13.06 -23.38
C MET A 103 8.38 -14.01 -24.59
N GLN A 104 9.17 -13.68 -25.62
CA GLN A 104 9.34 -14.53 -26.81
C GLN A 104 9.89 -15.92 -26.48
N LYS A 105 10.86 -16.01 -25.55
CA LYS A 105 11.37 -17.30 -25.06
C LYS A 105 10.34 -18.16 -24.33
N ARG A 106 9.31 -17.56 -23.72
CA ARG A 106 8.24 -18.30 -23.02
C ARG A 106 7.17 -18.83 -23.97
N SER A 107 6.83 -18.05 -24.99
CA SER A 107 5.93 -18.50 -26.06
C SER A 107 6.52 -19.66 -26.88
N MET A 108 7.86 -19.72 -27.01
CA MET A 108 8.56 -20.84 -27.67
C MET A 108 8.71 -22.10 -26.81
N LYS A 109 8.38 -22.08 -25.50
CA LYS A 109 8.42 -23.27 -24.63
C LYS A 109 7.13 -24.10 -24.67
N HIS A 110 6.12 -23.68 -25.43
CA HIS A 110 4.83 -24.35 -25.56
C HIS A 110 4.62 -24.96 -26.97
N PHE A 111 5.71 -25.16 -27.73
CA PHE A 111 5.73 -25.88 -29.00
C PHE A 111 6.78 -27.00 -28.94
#